data_AF-A0AAD4DNI6-F1
#
_entry.id   AF-A0AAD4DNI6-F1
#
_cell.length_a   1.000
_cell.length_b   1.000
_cell.length_c   1.000
_cell.angle_alpha   90.00
_cell.angle_beta   90.00
_cell.angle_gamma   90.00
#
_symmetry.space_group_name_H-M   'P 1'
#
loop_
_entity.id
_entity.type
_entity.pdbx_description
1 polymer ?
#
loop_
_entity_poly.entity_id
_entity_poly.type
_entity_poly.pdbx_seq_one_letter_code
_entity_poly.pdbx_strand_id
1 'polypeptide(L)'
;HRLPVDPTPDTLSYYVTYMSHHIQPRSVGAYLSGIVNNLEPHYPHVRQARNSLLVTRTLRGALRTLGRPMLRKEPILRNDLERVLLELAHPLSHDDLLWITQLHCGFYGLLRLGELVVPDEIASRDFTKISLRTSVSISLNDFSFRIQRDKTDSRYEGNRVVVQRSFVGSDPFVLFTWYLLSRDSRFPLHPYLWVRWNGKSPTRSWFVRKMRAFFPKNVCGHSMRAGGATSLAAAGVSPDRIR
;
A
#
# COMPACT_ATOMS: atom_id res chain seq x y z
N HIS A 1 6.98 25.30 29.77
CA HIS A 1 7.86 26.02 28.81
C HIS A 1 7.10 27.26 28.34
N ARG A 2 7.56 28.48 28.64
CA ARG A 2 6.90 29.75 28.26
C ARG A 2 7.05 30.01 26.75
N LEU A 3 6.52 29.12 25.92
CA LEU A 3 6.60 29.22 24.47
C LEU A 3 5.45 30.08 23.94
N PRO A 4 5.66 30.83 22.84
CA PRO A 4 4.57 31.54 22.17
C PRO A 4 3.48 30.58 21.72
N VAL A 5 2.22 31.04 21.73
CA VAL A 5 1.09 30.30 21.17
C VAL A 5 1.25 30.19 19.64
N ASP A 6 1.73 31.26 19.01
CA ASP A 6 2.00 31.28 17.57
C ASP A 6 3.21 30.39 17.23
N PRO A 7 3.12 29.57 16.17
CA PRO A 7 4.26 28.81 15.67
C PRO A 7 5.36 29.76 15.16
N THR A 8 6.53 29.71 15.79
CA THR A 8 7.71 30.50 15.41
C THR A 8 8.78 29.61 14.78
N PRO A 9 9.78 30.19 14.07
CA PRO A 9 10.96 29.45 13.65
C PRO A 9 11.59 28.60 14.76
N ASP A 10 11.67 29.15 15.98
CA ASP A 10 12.24 28.46 17.13
C ASP A 10 11.39 27.27 17.56
N THR A 11 10.07 27.43 17.75
CA THR A 11 9.21 26.34 18.20
C THR A 11 9.16 25.21 17.18
N LEU A 12 9.12 25.53 15.88
CA LEU A 12 9.21 24.54 14.82
C LEU A 12 10.59 23.86 14.77
N SER A 13 11.68 24.59 15.03
CA SER A 13 13.03 24.02 15.09
C SER A 13 13.19 23.06 16.27
N TYR A 14 12.61 23.38 17.43
CA TYR A 14 12.59 22.48 18.59
C TYR A 14 11.80 21.21 18.31
N TYR A 15 10.64 21.33 17.67
CA TYR A 15 9.89 20.17 17.18
C TYR A 15 10.75 19.30 16.27
N VAL A 16 11.47 19.90 15.31
CA VAL A 16 12.34 19.15 14.39
C VAL A 16 13.42 18.40 15.15
N THR A 17 14.16 19.09 16.01
CA THR A 17 15.25 18.49 16.80
C THR A 17 14.73 17.35 17.65
N TYR A 18 13.69 17.60 18.45
CA TYR A 18 13.08 16.61 19.34
C TYR A 18 12.59 15.38 18.56
N MET A 19 11.75 15.58 17.54
CA MET A 19 11.16 14.47 16.78
C MET A 19 12.20 13.69 15.97
N SER A 20 13.29 14.32 15.54
CA SER A 20 14.35 13.64 14.77
C SER A 20 15.12 12.59 15.60
N HIS A 21 15.06 12.66 16.93
CA HIS A 21 15.57 11.60 17.80
C HIS A 21 14.62 10.40 17.91
N HIS A 22 13.34 10.59 17.62
CA HIS A 22 12.31 9.55 17.77
C HIS A 22 11.91 8.91 16.43
N ILE A 23 11.95 9.66 15.32
CA ILE A 23 11.61 9.19 13.98
C ILE A 23 12.62 9.69 12.94
N GLN A 24 12.60 9.11 11.74
CA GLN A 24 13.51 9.53 10.66
C GLN A 24 13.34 11.03 10.34
N PRO A 25 14.44 11.83 10.27
CA PRO A 25 14.37 13.26 9.97
C PRO A 25 13.61 13.59 8.68
N ARG A 26 13.64 12.69 7.68
CA ARG A 26 12.83 12.83 6.45
C ARG A 26 11.32 12.82 6.74
N SER A 27 10.88 11.92 7.63
CA SER A 27 9.48 11.85 8.09
C SER A 27 9.11 13.08 8.92
N VAL A 28 10.03 13.58 9.77
CA VAL A 28 9.82 14.82 10.52
C VAL A 28 9.52 15.98 9.59
N GLY A 29 10.30 16.14 8.50
CA GLY A 29 10.06 17.18 7.51
C GLY A 29 8.68 17.07 6.83
N ALA A 30 8.24 15.84 6.51
CA ALA A 30 6.92 15.60 5.94
C ALA A 30 5.79 15.90 6.93
N TYR A 31 5.93 15.47 8.19
CA TYR A 31 4.96 15.76 9.24
C TYR A 31 4.89 17.25 9.55
N LEU A 32 6.03 17.93 9.60
CA LEU A 32 6.07 19.38 9.80
C LEU A 32 5.31 20.11 8.68
N SER A 33 5.50 19.72 7.41
CA SER A 33 4.71 20.28 6.31
C SER A 33 3.21 20.02 6.48
N GLY A 34 2.82 18.82 6.94
CA GLY A 34 1.42 18.49 7.23
C GLY A 34 0.83 19.30 8.39
N ILE A 35 1.58 19.47 9.48
CA ILE A 35 1.22 20.33 10.62
C ILE A 35 1.00 21.77 10.14
N VAL A 36 1.95 22.31 9.39
CA VAL A 36 1.89 23.68 8.85
C VAL A 36 0.69 23.87 7.95
N ASN A 37 0.38 22.91 7.07
CA ASN A 37 -0.82 22.98 6.22
C ASN A 37 -2.12 23.02 7.05
N ASN A 38 -2.20 22.31 8.18
CA ASN A 38 -3.38 22.35 9.05
C ASN A 38 -3.45 23.60 9.92
N LEU A 39 -2.30 24.19 10.27
CA LEU A 39 -2.21 25.39 11.10
C LEU A 39 -2.41 26.69 10.33
N GLU A 40 -2.12 26.71 9.02
CA GLU A 40 -2.17 27.92 8.19
C GLU A 40 -3.50 28.69 8.24
N PRO A 41 -4.69 28.06 8.31
CA PRO A 41 -5.95 28.79 8.45
C PRO A 41 -6.06 29.60 9.75
N HIS A 42 -5.33 29.22 10.79
CA HIS A 42 -5.38 29.84 12.12
C HIS A 42 -4.15 30.71 12.42
N TYR A 43 -3.01 30.42 11.76
CA TYR A 43 -1.73 31.07 11.98
C TYR A 43 -1.12 31.47 10.63
N PRO A 44 -1.47 32.63 10.07
CA PRO A 44 -1.10 33.01 8.70
C PRO A 44 0.41 32.99 8.41
N HIS A 45 1.23 33.22 9.44
CA HIS A 45 2.70 33.28 9.33
C HIS A 45 3.39 31.92 9.50
N VAL A 46 2.66 30.83 9.81
CA VAL A 46 3.26 29.52 10.09
C VAL A 46 4.04 28.95 8.91
N ARG A 47 3.59 29.21 7.67
CA ARG A 47 4.30 28.77 6.47
C ARG A 47 5.61 29.53 6.29
N GLN A 48 5.63 30.83 6.59
CA GLN A 48 6.84 31.65 6.59
C GLN A 48 7.81 31.16 7.68
N ALA A 49 7.31 30.88 8.89
CA ALA A 49 8.10 30.33 9.99
C ALA A 49 8.73 28.97 9.62
N ARG A 50 7.97 28.07 8.99
CA ARG A 50 8.49 26.77 8.52
C ARG A 50 9.56 26.94 7.44
N ASN A 51 9.41 27.90 6.55
CA ASN A 51 10.35 28.17 5.47
C ASN A 51 11.56 29.01 5.94
N SER A 52 11.61 29.42 7.21
CA SER A 52 12.74 30.15 7.76
C SER A 52 14.05 29.38 7.61
N LEU A 53 15.14 30.14 7.58
CA LEU A 53 16.49 29.59 7.47
C LEU A 53 16.82 28.69 8.66
N LEU A 54 16.34 29.03 9.86
CA LEU A 54 16.51 28.24 11.08
C LEU A 54 15.94 26.84 10.89
N VAL A 55 14.64 26.73 10.59
CA VAL A 55 13.96 25.43 10.43
C VAL A 55 14.58 24.61 9.30
N THR A 56 14.89 25.24 8.16
CA THR A 56 15.50 24.56 7.01
C THR A 56 16.89 24.01 7.33
N ARG A 57 17.72 24.78 8.06
CA ARG A 57 19.05 24.33 8.50
C ARG A 57 18.94 23.26 9.57
N THR A 58 18.00 23.35 10.50
CA THR A 58 17.77 22.33 11.52
C THR A 58 17.35 21.00 10.90
N LEU A 59 16.42 21.01 9.93
CA LEU A 59 16.05 19.81 9.16
C LEU A 59 17.24 19.21 8.42
N ARG A 60 18.07 20.05 7.78
CA ARG A 60 19.27 19.61 7.07
C ARG A 60 20.31 19.02 8.03
N GLY A 61 20.52 19.65 9.19
CA GLY A 61 21.40 19.17 10.25
C GLY A 61 20.93 17.83 10.78
N ALA A 62 19.66 17.73 11.17
CA ALA A 62 19.06 16.48 11.63
C ALA A 62 19.18 15.36 10.60
N LEU A 63 18.96 15.66 9.31
CA LEU A 63 19.14 14.67 8.24
C LEU A 63 20.60 14.20 8.10
N ARG A 64 21.58 15.08 8.27
CA ARG A 64 23.01 14.73 8.21
C ARG A 64 23.45 13.90 9.41
N THR A 65 22.97 14.25 10.60
CA THR A 65 23.44 13.64 11.86
C THR A 65 22.66 12.37 12.22
N LEU A 66 21.35 12.34 11.96
CA LEU A 66 20.44 11.28 12.42
C LEU A 66 19.77 10.52 11.26
N GLY A 67 19.91 11.02 10.03
CA GLY A 67 19.32 10.38 8.85
C GLY A 67 19.96 9.03 8.57
N ARG A 68 19.12 8.03 8.26
CA ARG A 68 19.58 6.71 7.82
C ARG A 68 19.27 6.51 6.35
N PRO A 69 20.09 5.73 5.61
CA PRO A 69 19.75 5.32 4.25
C PRO A 69 18.38 4.66 4.21
N MET A 70 17.56 5.05 3.24
CA MET A 70 16.30 4.35 3.00
C MET A 70 16.63 3.01 2.34
N LEU A 71 16.40 1.92 3.06
CA LEU A 71 16.37 0.59 2.46
C LEU A 71 15.14 0.51 1.54
N ARG A 72 15.35 0.82 0.26
CA ARG A 72 14.31 0.65 -0.76
C ARG A 72 13.99 -0.83 -0.87
N LYS A 73 12.70 -1.13 -0.85
CA LYS A 73 12.23 -2.50 -1.06
C LYS A 73 12.33 -2.79 -2.55
N GLU A 74 12.91 -3.93 -2.90
CA GLU A 74 13.06 -4.34 -4.29
C GLU A 74 11.70 -4.62 -4.91
N PRO A 75 11.47 -4.28 -6.18
CA PRO A 75 10.24 -4.63 -6.89
C PRO A 75 10.13 -6.15 -7.04
N ILE A 76 8.90 -6.66 -7.03
CA ILE A 76 8.63 -8.03 -7.50
C ILE A 76 8.62 -8.00 -9.02
N LEU A 77 9.25 -8.95 -9.68
CA LEU A 77 9.25 -9.06 -11.14
C LEU A 77 8.23 -10.08 -11.62
N ARG A 78 7.92 -10.07 -12.93
CA ARG A 78 7.01 -11.05 -13.54
C ARG A 78 7.50 -12.49 -13.34
N ASN A 79 8.79 -12.73 -13.58
CA ASN A 79 9.40 -14.04 -13.39
C ASN A 79 9.33 -14.52 -11.93
N ASP A 80 9.30 -13.60 -10.97
CA ASP A 80 9.11 -13.99 -9.57
C ASP A 80 7.69 -14.53 -9.32
N LEU A 81 6.67 -13.96 -9.98
CA LEU A 81 5.29 -14.43 -9.85
C LEU A 81 5.13 -15.84 -10.39
N GLU A 82 5.73 -16.12 -11.54
CA GLU A 82 5.77 -17.46 -12.15
C GLU A 82 6.50 -18.45 -11.26
N ARG A 83 7.70 -18.09 -10.78
CA ARG A 83 8.49 -18.93 -9.87
C ARG A 83 7.70 -19.28 -8.62
N VAL A 84 7.06 -18.31 -7.98
CA VAL A 84 6.22 -18.54 -6.80
C VAL A 84 5.07 -19.51 -7.10
N LEU A 85 4.41 -19.37 -8.25
CA LEU A 85 3.31 -20.26 -8.63
C LEU A 85 3.79 -21.70 -8.82
N LEU A 86 4.98 -21.89 -9.41
CA LEU A 86 5.60 -23.21 -9.62
C LEU A 86 6.09 -23.85 -8.32
N GLU A 87 6.58 -23.05 -7.37
CA GLU A 87 7.09 -23.53 -6.07
C GLU A 87 5.97 -23.86 -5.05
N LEU A 88 4.73 -23.43 -5.30
CA LEU A 88 3.61 -23.76 -4.41
C LEU A 88 3.28 -25.25 -4.43
N ALA A 89 2.89 -25.80 -3.28
CA ALA A 89 2.47 -27.19 -3.17
C ALA A 89 1.15 -27.42 -3.93
N HIS A 90 1.09 -28.51 -4.70
CA HIS A 90 -0.09 -28.87 -5.48
C HIS A 90 -0.82 -30.09 -4.87
N PRO A 91 -2.16 -30.12 -4.90
CA PRO A 91 -3.06 -29.08 -5.40
C PRO A 91 -3.08 -27.84 -4.51
N LEU A 92 -3.30 -26.66 -5.10
CA LEU A 92 -3.33 -25.39 -4.36
C LEU A 92 -4.46 -25.39 -3.34
N SER A 93 -4.15 -25.07 -2.08
CA SER A 93 -5.19 -24.88 -1.06
C SER A 93 -5.97 -23.59 -1.29
N HIS A 94 -7.13 -23.44 -0.62
CA HIS A 94 -7.89 -22.20 -0.66
C HIS A 94 -7.07 -20.98 -0.20
N ASP A 95 -6.26 -21.13 0.86
CA ASP A 95 -5.39 -20.05 1.35
C ASP A 95 -4.22 -19.78 0.39
N ASP A 96 -3.81 -20.75 -0.44
CA ASP A 96 -2.80 -20.54 -1.49
C ASP A 96 -3.40 -19.80 -2.68
N LEU A 97 -4.58 -20.22 -3.15
CA LEU A 97 -5.35 -19.51 -4.16
C LEU A 97 -5.62 -18.05 -3.76
N LEU A 98 -6.05 -17.81 -2.52
CA LEU A 98 -6.24 -16.45 -2.00
C LEU A 98 -4.93 -15.66 -2.10
N TRP A 99 -3.85 -16.21 -1.56
CA TRP A 99 -2.59 -15.48 -1.44
C TRP A 99 -1.97 -15.18 -2.80
N ILE A 100 -1.92 -16.16 -3.70
CA ILE A 100 -1.32 -15.98 -5.03
C ILE A 100 -2.15 -15.03 -5.89
N THR A 101 -3.48 -15.08 -5.78
CA THR A 101 -4.38 -14.13 -6.45
C THR A 101 -4.19 -12.72 -5.92
N GLN A 102 -4.04 -12.53 -4.60
CA GLN A 102 -3.72 -11.22 -4.03
C GLN A 102 -2.36 -10.70 -4.49
N LEU A 103 -1.35 -11.56 -4.57
CA LEU A 103 -0.02 -11.19 -5.07
C LEU A 103 -0.10 -10.66 -6.51
N HIS A 104 -0.84 -11.36 -7.37
CA HIS A 104 -1.06 -10.98 -8.76
C HIS A 104 -1.91 -9.71 -8.89
N CYS A 105 -2.99 -9.57 -8.12
CA CYS A 105 -3.79 -8.34 -8.10
C CYS A 105 -2.97 -7.14 -7.63
N GLY A 106 -2.09 -7.33 -6.64
CA GLY A 106 -1.14 -6.32 -6.19
C GLY A 106 -0.18 -5.85 -7.28
N PHE A 107 0.32 -6.80 -8.08
CA PHE A 107 1.23 -6.51 -9.17
C PHE A 107 0.52 -5.89 -10.38
N TYR A 108 -0.45 -6.58 -10.97
CA TYR A 108 -1.13 -6.17 -12.20
C TYR A 108 -2.12 -5.01 -11.99
N GLY A 109 -2.74 -4.92 -10.82
CA GLY A 109 -3.66 -3.84 -10.45
C GLY A 109 -2.98 -2.65 -9.79
N LEU A 110 -1.65 -2.65 -9.66
CA LEU A 110 -0.86 -1.61 -8.97
C LEU A 110 -1.31 -1.34 -7.53
N LEU A 111 -1.83 -2.37 -6.86
CA LEU A 111 -2.42 -2.22 -5.53
C LEU A 111 -1.37 -2.24 -4.43
N ARG A 112 -1.59 -1.40 -3.44
CA ARG A 112 -0.88 -1.47 -2.17
C ARG A 112 -1.42 -2.67 -1.39
N LEU A 113 -0.55 -3.28 -0.58
CA LEU A 113 -0.97 -4.38 0.29
C LEU A 113 -2.16 -4.01 1.19
N GLY A 114 -2.22 -2.76 1.69
CA GLY A 114 -3.32 -2.29 2.53
C GLY A 114 -4.70 -2.23 1.85
N GLU A 115 -4.76 -2.36 0.53
CA GLU A 115 -6.01 -2.41 -0.25
C GLU A 115 -6.52 -3.86 -0.40
N LEU A 116 -5.69 -4.85 -0.06
CA LEU A 116 -5.98 -6.29 -0.19
C LEU A 116 -6.17 -6.99 1.17
N VAL A 117 -5.59 -6.44 2.23
CA VAL A 117 -5.58 -7.06 3.57
C VAL A 117 -6.06 -6.09 4.64
N VAL A 118 -6.53 -6.63 5.76
CA VAL A 118 -6.88 -5.83 6.94
C VAL A 118 -5.68 -5.63 7.88
N PRO A 119 -5.66 -4.56 8.68
CA PRO A 119 -4.69 -4.39 9.76
C PRO A 119 -4.66 -5.57 10.73
N ASP A 120 -3.48 -5.87 11.27
CA ASP A 120 -3.33 -6.93 12.28
C ASP A 120 -4.10 -6.58 13.56
N GLU A 121 -3.94 -5.35 14.04
CA GLU A 121 -4.67 -4.78 15.18
C GLU A 121 -6.15 -4.57 14.85
N ILE A 122 -7.04 -5.13 15.68
CA ILE A 122 -8.49 -5.08 15.48
C ILE A 122 -9.01 -3.64 15.56
N ALA A 123 -8.51 -2.83 16.50
CA ALA A 123 -8.92 -1.43 16.66
C ALA A 123 -8.63 -0.56 15.43
N SER A 124 -7.67 -0.96 14.61
CA SER A 124 -7.27 -0.27 13.39
C SER A 124 -8.07 -0.75 12.15
N ARG A 125 -8.93 -1.77 12.28
CA ARG A 125 -9.69 -2.33 11.16
C ARG A 125 -10.90 -1.47 10.86
N ASP A 126 -11.00 -1.10 9.60
CA ASP A 126 -12.18 -0.45 9.04
C ASP A 126 -12.82 -1.38 8.03
N PHE A 127 -13.90 -2.05 8.43
CA PHE A 127 -14.60 -3.01 7.57
C PHE A 127 -15.30 -2.34 6.38
N THR A 128 -15.49 -1.01 6.43
CA THR A 128 -16.00 -0.23 5.29
C THR A 128 -14.97 -0.06 4.18
N LYS A 129 -13.72 -0.46 4.41
CA LYS A 129 -12.63 -0.39 3.41
C LYS A 129 -12.33 -1.72 2.73
N ILE A 130 -13.09 -2.77 3.05
CA ILE A 130 -12.87 -4.10 2.50
C ILE A 130 -13.62 -4.24 1.18
N SER A 131 -12.92 -4.72 0.14
CA SER A 131 -13.54 -5.04 -1.14
C SER A 131 -14.67 -6.07 -0.98
N LEU A 132 -15.83 -5.75 -1.55
CA LEU A 132 -17.01 -6.61 -1.52
C LEU A 132 -17.01 -7.59 -2.68
N ARG A 133 -17.47 -8.82 -2.43
CA ARG A 133 -17.67 -9.84 -3.46
C ARG A 133 -18.68 -9.40 -4.51
N THR A 134 -19.72 -8.66 -4.12
CA THR A 134 -20.75 -8.10 -5.00
C THR A 134 -20.24 -7.03 -5.94
N SER A 135 -19.07 -6.44 -5.67
CA SER A 135 -18.45 -5.44 -6.57
C SER A 135 -17.67 -6.07 -7.72
N VAL A 136 -17.52 -7.40 -7.74
CA VAL A 136 -16.73 -8.11 -8.74
C VAL A 136 -17.53 -8.25 -10.03
N SER A 137 -16.90 -7.87 -11.14
CA SER A 137 -17.37 -8.16 -12.50
C SER A 137 -16.30 -8.95 -13.24
N ILE A 138 -16.71 -10.01 -13.94
CA ILE A 138 -15.84 -10.85 -14.77
C ILE A 138 -16.28 -10.69 -16.22
N SER A 139 -15.33 -10.42 -17.10
CA SER A 139 -15.50 -10.35 -18.54
C SER A 139 -14.70 -11.46 -19.21
N LEU A 140 -14.73 -11.54 -20.55
CA LEU A 140 -13.92 -12.51 -21.30
C LEU A 140 -12.40 -12.29 -21.12
N ASN A 141 -11.97 -11.03 -21.05
CA ASN A 141 -10.57 -10.62 -21.12
C ASN A 141 -10.07 -9.85 -19.89
N ASP A 142 -10.91 -9.68 -18.88
CA ASP A 142 -10.57 -8.94 -17.66
C ASP A 142 -11.48 -9.34 -16.51
N PHE A 143 -11.06 -8.97 -15.31
CA PHE A 143 -11.93 -8.88 -14.17
C PHE A 143 -11.75 -7.53 -13.50
N SER A 144 -12.75 -7.12 -12.73
CA SER A 144 -12.69 -5.89 -11.96
C SER A 144 -13.39 -6.02 -10.62
N PHE A 145 -12.98 -5.21 -9.66
CA PHE A 145 -13.63 -5.07 -8.36
C PHE A 145 -13.39 -3.67 -7.79
N ARG A 146 -14.18 -3.26 -6.80
CA ARG A 146 -14.03 -1.93 -6.18
C ARG A 146 -13.23 -2.03 -4.88
N ILE A 147 -12.33 -1.07 -4.69
CA ILE A 147 -11.72 -0.78 -3.40
C ILE A 147 -12.54 0.34 -2.76
N GLN A 148 -13.10 0.06 -1.58
CA GLN A 148 -13.89 1.06 -0.86
C GLN A 148 -12.91 2.04 -0.17
N ARG A 149 -12.87 3.28 -0.67
CA ARG A 149 -12.08 4.47 -0.25
C ARG A 149 -10.60 4.52 -0.62
N ASP A 150 -10.27 5.63 -1.30
CA ASP A 150 -8.95 6.28 -1.27
C ASP A 150 -9.06 7.62 -0.50
N LYS A 151 -7.98 8.08 0.14
CA LYS A 151 -7.91 9.36 0.87
C LYS A 151 -8.11 10.59 -0.02
N THR A 152 -8.17 10.39 -1.33
CA THR A 152 -8.37 11.43 -2.35
C THR A 152 -9.75 11.35 -3.02
N ASP A 153 -10.61 10.41 -2.62
CA ASP A 153 -11.93 10.25 -3.21
C ASP A 153 -12.94 11.20 -2.54
N SER A 154 -13.00 12.43 -3.03
CA SER A 154 -13.95 13.44 -2.57
C SER A 154 -15.41 13.12 -2.92
N ARG A 155 -15.64 12.13 -3.81
CA ARG A 155 -16.99 11.76 -4.31
C ARG A 155 -17.51 10.42 -3.81
N TYR A 156 -16.71 9.69 -3.03
CA TYR A 156 -17.09 8.40 -2.44
C TYR A 156 -17.46 7.31 -3.47
N GLU A 157 -16.99 7.42 -4.71
CA GLU A 157 -17.33 6.46 -5.77
C GLU A 157 -16.52 5.15 -5.68
N GLY A 158 -15.39 5.16 -4.96
CA GLY A 158 -14.47 4.03 -4.84
C GLY A 158 -13.69 3.76 -6.13
N ASN A 159 -12.42 3.38 -6.00
CA ASN A 159 -11.58 3.09 -7.16
C ASN A 159 -11.92 1.69 -7.70
N ARG A 160 -12.38 1.64 -8.96
CA ARG A 160 -12.55 0.39 -9.69
C ARG A 160 -11.19 -0.09 -10.20
N VAL A 161 -10.74 -1.23 -9.70
CA VAL A 161 -9.55 -1.91 -10.20
C VAL A 161 -9.97 -2.77 -11.36
N VAL A 162 -9.29 -2.63 -12.50
CA VAL A 162 -9.48 -3.48 -13.68
C VAL A 162 -8.16 -4.20 -13.94
N VAL A 163 -8.19 -5.52 -13.96
CA VAL A 163 -7.02 -6.36 -14.23
C VAL A 163 -7.30 -7.16 -15.50
N GLN A 164 -6.49 -6.90 -16.52
CA GLN A 164 -6.55 -7.61 -17.79
C GLN A 164 -5.89 -8.98 -17.67
N ARG A 165 -6.34 -9.91 -18.52
CA ARG A 165 -5.64 -11.16 -18.78
C ARG A 165 -4.20 -10.91 -19.19
N SER A 166 -3.31 -11.81 -18.79
CA SER A 166 -1.94 -11.80 -19.27
C SER A 166 -1.65 -13.08 -20.05
N PHE A 167 -1.19 -12.91 -21.29
CA PHE A 167 -0.73 -14.01 -22.15
C PHE A 167 0.78 -14.28 -21.99
N VAL A 168 1.46 -13.50 -21.13
CA VAL A 168 2.88 -13.63 -20.84
C VAL A 168 3.02 -13.94 -19.36
N GLY A 169 3.50 -15.14 -19.06
CA GLY A 169 3.67 -15.61 -17.69
C GLY A 169 2.40 -16.12 -17.05
N SER A 170 2.31 -15.97 -15.72
CA SER A 170 1.15 -16.37 -14.93
C SER A 170 -0.06 -15.43 -15.18
N ASP A 171 -1.16 -16.00 -15.70
CA ASP A 171 -2.38 -15.26 -16.01
C ASP A 171 -3.14 -14.88 -14.72
N PRO A 172 -3.20 -13.59 -14.32
CA PRO A 172 -3.92 -13.17 -13.12
C PRO A 172 -5.41 -13.49 -13.18
N PHE A 173 -6.00 -13.57 -14.39
CA PHE A 173 -7.41 -13.88 -14.56
C PHE A 173 -7.74 -15.33 -14.19
N VAL A 174 -6.89 -16.27 -14.59
CA VAL A 174 -7.07 -17.69 -14.26
C VAL A 174 -6.99 -17.89 -12.75
N LEU A 175 -5.98 -17.29 -12.10
CA LEU A 175 -5.84 -17.37 -10.65
C LEU A 175 -7.02 -16.74 -9.91
N PHE A 176 -7.48 -15.58 -10.38
CA PHE A 176 -8.64 -14.88 -9.79
C PHE A 176 -9.92 -15.71 -9.91
N THR A 177 -10.18 -16.29 -11.08
CA THR A 177 -11.36 -17.15 -11.29
C THR A 177 -11.30 -18.44 -10.46
N TRP A 178 -10.13 -19.09 -10.35
CA TRP A 178 -9.95 -20.24 -9.45
C TRP A 178 -10.19 -19.91 -7.99
N TYR A 179 -9.65 -18.77 -7.53
CA TYR A 179 -9.92 -18.29 -6.17
C TYR A 179 -11.41 -18.01 -5.95
N LEU A 180 -12.09 -17.34 -6.90
CA LEU A 180 -13.51 -17.06 -6.78
C LEU A 180 -14.36 -18.34 -6.71
N LEU A 181 -14.07 -19.33 -7.56
CA LEU A 181 -14.76 -20.63 -7.51
C LEU A 181 -14.58 -21.29 -6.13
N SER A 182 -13.34 -21.32 -5.63
CA SER A 182 -13.03 -21.87 -4.29
C SER A 182 -13.73 -21.09 -3.16
N ARG A 183 -13.75 -19.76 -3.25
CA ARG A 183 -14.36 -18.85 -2.28
C ARG A 183 -15.87 -18.97 -2.28
N ASP A 184 -16.52 -18.95 -3.44
CA ASP A 184 -17.97 -18.98 -3.55
C ASP A 184 -18.54 -20.36 -3.20
N SER A 185 -17.81 -21.43 -3.49
CA SER A 185 -18.14 -22.79 -3.04
C SER A 185 -18.10 -22.91 -1.51
N ARG A 186 -17.11 -22.29 -0.85
CA ARG A 186 -16.93 -22.38 0.61
C ARG A 186 -17.75 -21.36 1.39
N PHE A 187 -17.96 -20.17 0.83
CA PHE A 187 -18.53 -18.99 1.50
C PHE A 187 -19.55 -18.27 0.60
N PRO A 188 -20.65 -18.96 0.21
CA PRO A 188 -21.61 -18.43 -0.77
C PRO A 188 -22.25 -17.11 -0.33
N LEU A 189 -22.49 -16.93 0.97
CA LEU A 189 -23.17 -15.75 1.54
C LEU A 189 -22.23 -14.75 2.21
N HIS A 190 -20.92 -14.98 2.17
CA HIS A 190 -19.97 -14.06 2.80
C HIS A 190 -19.86 -12.78 1.97
N PRO A 191 -19.85 -11.57 2.56
CA PRO A 191 -19.87 -10.33 1.79
C PRO A 191 -18.49 -9.93 1.23
N TYR A 192 -17.40 -10.29 1.90
CA TYR A 192 -16.06 -9.82 1.53
C TYR A 192 -15.43 -10.63 0.39
N LEU A 193 -14.70 -9.95 -0.48
CA LEU A 193 -13.99 -10.57 -1.59
C LEU A 193 -12.84 -11.45 -1.09
N TRP A 194 -12.00 -10.92 -0.20
CA TRP A 194 -10.81 -11.58 0.32
C TRP A 194 -11.12 -12.30 1.64
N VAL A 195 -11.21 -13.62 1.59
CA VAL A 195 -11.63 -14.47 2.70
C VAL A 195 -10.71 -15.68 2.75
N ARG A 196 -10.16 -15.96 3.93
CA ARG A 196 -9.33 -17.14 4.18
C ARG A 196 -10.18 -18.37 4.43
N TRP A 197 -9.54 -19.53 4.48
CA TRP A 197 -10.16 -20.83 4.75
C TRP A 197 -11.01 -20.83 6.03
N ASN A 198 -10.64 -20.02 7.02
CA ASN A 198 -11.33 -19.91 8.30
C ASN A 198 -12.42 -18.82 8.34
N GLY A 199 -12.81 -18.28 7.19
CA GLY A 199 -13.85 -17.25 7.07
C GLY A 199 -13.40 -15.83 7.44
N LYS A 200 -12.14 -15.63 7.85
CA LYS A 200 -11.64 -14.29 8.22
C LYS A 200 -10.94 -13.62 7.05
N SER A 201 -10.99 -12.28 6.99
CA SER A 201 -10.17 -11.53 6.04
C SER A 201 -8.67 -11.73 6.32
N PRO A 202 -7.83 -11.79 5.27
CA PRO A 202 -6.38 -11.89 5.44
C PRO A 202 -5.83 -10.65 6.11
N THR A 203 -4.92 -10.85 7.06
CA THR A 203 -4.20 -9.76 7.72
C THR A 203 -2.87 -9.50 7.02
N ARG A 204 -2.28 -8.34 7.31
CA ARG A 204 -0.93 -8.00 6.83
C ARG A 204 0.11 -9.03 7.28
N SER A 205 0.14 -9.44 8.55
CA SER A 205 1.09 -10.46 9.02
C SER A 205 0.90 -11.81 8.32
N TRP A 206 -0.34 -12.22 8.04
CA TRP A 206 -0.61 -13.45 7.31
C TRP A 206 -0.04 -13.41 5.89
N PHE A 207 -0.28 -12.32 5.17
CA PHE A 207 0.21 -12.17 3.80
C PHE A 207 1.73 -12.08 3.74
N VAL A 208 2.34 -11.28 4.63
CA VAL A 208 3.79 -11.11 4.69
C VAL A 208 4.48 -12.41 5.10
N ARG A 209 3.91 -13.20 6.03
CA ARG A 209 4.47 -14.50 6.42
C ARG A 209 4.59 -15.44 5.22
N LYS A 210 3.56 -15.54 4.38
CA LYS A 210 3.62 -16.33 3.14
C LYS A 210 4.67 -15.76 2.17
N MET A 211 4.73 -14.44 2.01
CA MET A 211 5.76 -13.79 1.17
C MET A 211 7.19 -14.10 1.63
N ARG A 212 7.44 -14.27 2.93
CA ARG A 212 8.78 -14.62 3.45
C ARG A 212 9.25 -16.03 3.09
N ALA A 213 8.36 -16.93 2.71
CA ALA A 213 8.76 -18.26 2.23
C ALA A 213 9.43 -18.20 0.86
N PHE A 214 9.09 -17.19 0.04
CA PHE A 214 9.53 -17.11 -1.37
C PHE A 214 10.49 -15.95 -1.66
N PHE A 215 10.51 -14.94 -0.79
CA PHE A 215 11.21 -13.68 -1.08
C PHE A 215 12.11 -13.22 0.07
N PRO A 216 13.28 -12.62 -0.26
CA PRO A 216 14.19 -12.04 0.72
C PRO A 216 13.58 -10.86 1.50
N LYS A 217 14.23 -10.46 2.62
CA LYS A 217 13.72 -9.44 3.56
C LYS A 217 13.50 -8.05 2.93
N ASN A 218 14.20 -7.76 1.84
CA ASN A 218 14.10 -6.54 1.04
C ASN A 218 12.87 -6.51 0.11
N VAL A 219 12.11 -7.59 -0.04
CA VAL A 219 10.79 -7.57 -0.70
C VAL A 219 9.68 -7.44 0.34
N CYS A 220 8.60 -6.70 0.05
CA CYS A 220 7.44 -6.60 0.93
C CYS A 220 6.16 -6.24 0.16
N GLY A 221 5.06 -5.95 0.86
CA GLY A 221 3.79 -5.55 0.23
C GLY A 221 3.87 -4.33 -0.72
N HIS A 222 4.84 -3.43 -0.56
CA HIS A 222 5.05 -2.32 -1.50
C HIS A 222 5.72 -2.76 -2.81
N SER A 223 6.43 -3.88 -2.78
CA SER A 223 7.17 -4.42 -3.92
C SER A 223 6.25 -4.88 -5.04
N MET A 224 5.00 -5.25 -4.75
CA MET A 224 3.99 -5.62 -5.76
C MET A 224 3.69 -4.45 -6.68
N ARG A 225 3.22 -3.33 -6.12
CA ARG A 225 2.93 -2.10 -6.85
C ARG A 225 4.17 -1.54 -7.56
N ALA A 226 5.32 -1.55 -6.88
CA ALA A 226 6.58 -1.10 -7.49
C ALA A 226 6.95 -1.95 -8.71
N GLY A 227 6.81 -3.27 -8.60
CA GLY A 227 7.01 -4.24 -9.66
C GLY A 227 6.11 -4.03 -10.86
N GLY A 228 4.81 -3.91 -10.63
CA GLY A 228 3.83 -3.65 -11.69
C GLY A 228 4.11 -2.34 -12.41
N ALA A 229 4.40 -1.27 -11.67
CA ALA A 229 4.73 0.04 -12.23
C ALA A 229 6.00 -0.03 -13.10
N THR A 230 7.05 -0.72 -12.64
CA THR A 230 8.26 -0.95 -13.41
C THR A 230 7.99 -1.78 -14.67
N SER A 231 7.15 -2.82 -14.58
CA SER A 231 6.77 -3.64 -15.74
C SER A 231 6.01 -2.83 -16.80
N LEU A 232 5.11 -1.93 -16.39
CA LEU A 232 4.38 -1.06 -17.32
C LEU A 232 5.30 -0.02 -17.96
N ALA A 233 6.20 0.57 -17.18
CA ALA A 233 7.20 1.50 -17.69
C ALA A 233 8.13 0.83 -18.71
N ALA A 234 8.59 -0.39 -18.43
CA ALA A 234 9.39 -1.19 -19.37
C ALA A 234 8.62 -1.55 -20.66
N ALA A 235 7.29 -1.68 -20.58
CA ALA A 235 6.41 -1.87 -21.74
C ALA A 235 6.07 -0.57 -22.49
N GLY A 236 6.66 0.57 -22.10
CA GLY A 236 6.47 1.86 -22.78
C GLY A 236 5.21 2.63 -22.37
N VAL A 237 4.54 2.25 -21.28
CA VAL A 237 3.38 3.00 -20.77
C VAL A 237 3.83 4.33 -20.16
N SER A 238 3.22 5.44 -20.58
CA SER A 238 3.53 6.77 -20.06
C SER A 238 3.36 6.84 -18.53
N PRO A 239 4.27 7.50 -17.79
CA PRO A 239 4.17 7.68 -16.34
C PRO A 239 2.85 8.30 -15.86
N ASP A 240 2.22 9.15 -16.68
CA ASP A 240 0.93 9.77 -16.34
C ASP A 240 -0.22 8.76 -16.21
N ARG A 241 -0.07 7.59 -16.84
CA ARG A 241 -1.03 6.48 -16.81
C ARG A 241 -0.68 5.42 -15.75
N ILE A 242 0.45 5.54 -15.06
CA ILE A 242 0.88 4.65 -13.98
C ILE A 242 0.64 5.37 -12.65
N ARG A 243 -0.60 5.34 -12.14
CA ARG A 243 -0.98 5.98 -10.87
C ARG A 243 -1.64 5.00 -9.91
#